data_AF-A0A8H4FQ84-F1
#
_entry.id   AF-A0A8H4FQ84-F1
#
_cell.length_a   1.000
_cell.length_b   1.000
_cell.length_c   1.000
_cell.angle_alpha   90.00
_cell.angle_beta   90.00
_cell.angle_gamma   90.00
#
_symmetry.space_group_name_H-M   'P 1'
#
loop_
_entity.id
_entity.type
_entity.pdbx_description
1 polymer ?
#
loop_
_entity_poly.entity_id
_entity_poly.type
_entity_poly.pdbx_seq_one_letter_code
_entity_poly.pdbx_strand_id
1 'polypeptide(L)'
;MAPSAVPTAANEEPVNESFDGHGNGHTNGTNGQTKDSASDFSYPPSIQPDAPYRVLKQYHSKPTKLRVACIGAAVSGMCLAYKMEKQMVPGSWELTLFDKNPRLGGTWLENTYPGVACDIPSHLYTFSWDPKPDWTEYYASGKEILEYLEDFADRHGSRKYMKLNTKVVEGRWDEEKGLWCLTLEDQITKGTWQDWCHVLVNGSGILNNWKWPDIEGLHDFAGPKMHSANWDHSVDFKNKNVGVIGTGSTSVQIVPALQKICDKVQVFMRSSTWISPPFGGGVLESELRKDGDPGHRQYKFTEEDIKRFREDPEYHLMFRKRIEAEINSLFGMYQQGSEMSDLMRTVITDEMNRRIGDGPGSEELKKFIIPDWAPGCRRISPGDGYLEALVQPNVKPVFGRIRKVVPEGIVTDDGETHKMDVLVCATGFKVAFRPAFKLINGSGQTLDEDWGDSVNLYFGVSAPRFPNYYTIVGPGATWSSGTLLPSIETTIEYSIKMMKKIQHDNIRSIDVKQEAVDDIYGHFDEFHSNTVFQEGCRSWFKDGKKKNRIYLWPGCTIHFLKTIKDPRFEDYNIRYRYGNRFAFLGNGEVKANTTKDVKGLSTYVRDADDDWTVE
;
A
#
# COMPACT_ATOMS: atom_id res chain seq x y z
N MET A 1 -48.46 -30.75 -45.89
CA MET A 1 -48.37 -31.93 -46.78
C MET A 1 -47.27 -32.83 -46.24
N ALA A 2 -47.63 -33.93 -45.59
CA ALA A 2 -46.79 -35.12 -45.52
C ALA A 2 -47.28 -36.10 -46.60
N PRO A 3 -46.41 -36.99 -47.13
CA PRO A 3 -46.32 -38.36 -46.59
C PRO A 3 -44.88 -38.95 -46.60
N SER A 4 -44.47 -39.76 -45.59
CA SER A 4 -44.33 -41.25 -45.54
C SER A 4 -43.25 -41.87 -46.46
N ALA A 5 -42.50 -42.95 -46.21
CA ALA A 5 -42.10 -43.86 -45.12
C ALA A 5 -41.11 -44.89 -45.80
N VAL A 6 -39.87 -45.16 -45.32
CA VAL A 6 -39.38 -46.37 -44.54
C VAL A 6 -39.20 -47.68 -45.40
N PRO A 7 -38.35 -48.72 -45.10
CA PRO A 7 -36.99 -48.90 -44.47
C PRO A 7 -36.06 -49.99 -45.16
N THR A 8 -34.87 -50.29 -44.58
CA THR A 8 -34.33 -51.63 -44.19
C THR A 8 -32.87 -51.50 -43.66
N ALA A 9 -32.54 -51.73 -42.38
CA ALA A 9 -32.17 -52.98 -41.65
C ALA A 9 -30.73 -53.51 -41.96
N ALA A 10 -29.86 -54.00 -41.06
CA ALA A 10 -29.79 -54.19 -39.60
C ALA A 10 -28.35 -54.68 -39.19
N ASN A 11 -28.05 -54.63 -37.87
CA ASN A 11 -27.16 -55.48 -37.02
C ASN A 11 -26.34 -54.61 -36.01
N GLU A 12 -26.82 -54.38 -34.77
CA GLU A 12 -26.68 -55.19 -33.52
C GLU A 12 -25.22 -55.23 -32.97
N GLU A 13 -24.84 -54.42 -31.97
CA GLU A 13 -24.94 -54.56 -30.48
C GLU A 13 -23.89 -55.51 -29.84
N PRO A 14 -23.45 -55.38 -28.55
CA PRO A 14 -24.21 -54.80 -27.43
C PRO A 14 -23.45 -53.90 -26.42
N VAL A 15 -24.29 -53.43 -25.51
CA VAL A 15 -24.19 -52.52 -24.35
C VAL A 15 -23.51 -53.16 -23.13
N ASN A 16 -22.88 -52.34 -22.25
CA ASN A 16 -23.14 -52.45 -20.80
C ASN A 16 -22.77 -51.17 -20.01
N GLU A 17 -23.77 -50.63 -19.31
CA GLU A 17 -23.66 -49.63 -18.25
C GLU A 17 -23.23 -50.28 -16.92
N SER A 18 -22.61 -49.52 -16.01
CA SER A 18 -23.16 -49.20 -14.66
C SER A 18 -22.11 -48.84 -13.58
N PHE A 19 -22.37 -47.69 -12.95
CA PHE A 19 -22.35 -47.36 -11.52
C PHE A 19 -21.08 -47.31 -10.63
N ASP A 20 -20.86 -46.10 -10.10
CA ASP A 20 -20.53 -45.65 -8.74
C ASP A 20 -19.44 -46.30 -7.86
N GLY A 21 -18.58 -45.44 -7.30
CA GLY A 21 -17.75 -45.74 -6.14
C GLY A 21 -17.00 -44.52 -5.59
N HIS A 22 -17.52 -43.95 -4.50
CA HIS A 22 -16.79 -43.02 -3.63
C HIS A 22 -15.52 -43.67 -3.06
N GLY A 23 -14.42 -42.91 -2.99
CA GLY A 23 -13.21 -43.30 -2.27
C GLY A 23 -12.31 -42.11 -1.94
N ASN A 24 -12.35 -41.69 -0.67
CA ASN A 24 -11.34 -40.84 -0.05
C ASN A 24 -9.96 -41.50 -0.14
N GLY A 25 -8.94 -40.75 -0.54
CA GLY A 25 -7.55 -41.21 -0.55
C GLY A 25 -6.58 -40.06 -0.43
N HIS A 26 -6.11 -39.80 0.79
CA HIS A 26 -4.85 -39.11 1.03
C HIS A 26 -3.70 -39.87 0.35
N THR A 27 -2.89 -39.18 -0.44
CA THR A 27 -1.52 -39.64 -0.74
C THR A 27 -0.54 -38.49 -0.67
N ASN A 28 0.38 -38.63 0.29
CA ASN A 28 1.63 -37.88 0.40
C ASN A 28 2.51 -38.06 -0.84
N GLY A 29 3.35 -37.05 -1.05
CA GLY A 29 4.18 -36.88 -2.23
C GLY A 29 5.29 -37.90 -2.44
N THR A 30 5.73 -37.92 -3.69
CA THR A 30 7.04 -38.43 -4.11
C THR A 30 7.57 -37.51 -5.20
N ASN A 31 8.82 -37.10 -5.01
CA ASN A 31 9.65 -36.26 -5.87
C ASN A 31 9.46 -36.58 -7.36
N GLY A 32 9.05 -35.56 -8.12
CA GLY A 32 8.98 -35.57 -9.57
C GLY A 32 9.62 -34.30 -10.12
N GLN A 33 10.54 -34.48 -11.06
CA GLN A 33 11.29 -33.45 -11.79
C GLN A 33 10.44 -32.22 -12.13
N THR A 34 11.06 -31.05 -11.99
CA THR A 34 10.62 -29.75 -12.51
C THR A 34 10.14 -29.87 -13.95
N LYS A 35 8.83 -30.05 -14.15
CA LYS A 35 8.18 -29.65 -15.38
C LYS A 35 8.11 -28.13 -15.32
N ASP A 36 8.87 -27.48 -16.20
CA ASP A 36 8.74 -26.06 -16.49
C ASP A 36 7.27 -25.74 -16.71
N SER A 37 6.64 -25.02 -15.76
CA SER A 37 5.33 -24.39 -15.94
C SER A 37 5.35 -23.31 -17.03
N ALA A 38 6.50 -23.12 -17.69
CA ALA A 38 6.70 -22.27 -18.85
C ALA A 38 6.25 -22.92 -20.18
N SER A 39 6.01 -24.23 -20.26
CA SER A 39 5.74 -24.92 -21.55
C SER A 39 4.49 -24.43 -22.28
N ASP A 40 3.52 -23.90 -21.55
CA ASP A 40 2.21 -23.50 -22.10
C ASP A 40 2.08 -21.98 -22.32
N PHE A 41 3.10 -21.20 -21.95
CA PHE A 41 3.07 -19.75 -22.14
C PHE A 41 3.68 -19.34 -23.48
N SER A 42 2.82 -19.02 -24.45
CA SER A 42 3.25 -18.50 -25.75
C SER A 42 3.70 -17.03 -25.66
N TYR A 43 5.00 -16.82 -25.42
CA TYR A 43 5.66 -15.52 -25.57
C TYR A 43 6.64 -15.53 -26.75
N PRO A 44 6.64 -14.53 -27.64
CA PRO A 44 7.60 -14.49 -28.73
C PRO A 44 9.04 -14.39 -28.19
N PRO A 45 9.99 -15.21 -28.66
CA PRO A 45 11.39 -15.07 -28.27
C PRO A 45 11.94 -13.71 -28.72
N SER A 46 12.93 -13.18 -27.99
CA SER A 46 13.68 -12.02 -28.47
C SER A 46 14.46 -12.42 -29.72
N ILE A 47 14.45 -11.58 -30.75
CA ILE A 47 15.28 -11.77 -31.93
C ILE A 47 16.55 -10.95 -31.75
N GLN A 48 17.71 -11.58 -32.01
CA GLN A 48 18.99 -10.90 -31.88
C GLN A 48 19.08 -9.67 -32.80
N PRO A 49 19.75 -8.58 -32.37
CA PRO A 49 19.83 -7.34 -33.15
C PRO A 49 20.46 -7.49 -34.54
N ASP A 50 21.32 -8.49 -34.72
CA ASP A 50 22.04 -8.80 -35.96
C ASP A 50 21.23 -9.67 -36.95
N ALA A 51 20.10 -10.23 -36.51
CA ALA A 51 19.24 -11.00 -37.40
C ALA A 51 18.61 -10.10 -38.48
N PRO A 52 18.51 -10.56 -39.74
CA PRO A 52 17.84 -9.80 -40.79
C PRO A 52 16.42 -9.42 -40.39
N TYR A 53 16.08 -8.14 -40.51
CA TYR A 53 14.75 -7.65 -40.16
C TYR A 53 13.68 -8.33 -41.01
N ARG A 54 12.65 -8.85 -40.35
CA ARG A 54 11.46 -9.43 -40.97
C ARG A 54 10.22 -8.77 -40.40
N VAL A 55 9.28 -8.45 -41.29
CA VAL A 55 7.97 -7.96 -40.91
C VAL A 55 7.22 -9.05 -40.14
N LEU A 56 6.72 -8.71 -38.95
CA LEU A 56 5.96 -9.65 -38.12
C LEU A 56 4.61 -9.95 -38.78
N LYS A 57 4.18 -11.22 -38.72
CA LYS A 57 2.85 -11.65 -39.16
C LYS A 57 1.80 -11.34 -38.10
N GLN A 58 1.57 -10.06 -37.85
CA GLN A 58 0.59 -9.52 -36.92
C GLN A 58 0.07 -8.19 -37.43
N TYR A 59 -1.10 -7.79 -36.96
CA TYR A 59 -1.57 -6.42 -37.14
C TYR A 59 -0.78 -5.44 -36.26
N HIS A 60 -0.88 -4.15 -36.59
CA HIS A 60 -0.24 -3.04 -35.92
C HIS A 60 -0.49 -3.05 -34.40
N SER A 61 0.57 -2.95 -33.61
CA SER A 61 0.48 -2.90 -32.14
C SER A 61 -0.31 -4.05 -31.51
N LYS A 62 -0.35 -5.24 -32.14
CA LYS A 62 -0.94 -6.42 -31.50
C LYS A 62 -0.30 -6.66 -30.12
N PRO A 63 -1.07 -6.68 -29.02
CA PRO A 63 -0.50 -6.78 -27.69
C PRO A 63 0.16 -8.14 -27.49
N THR A 64 1.44 -8.13 -27.09
CA THR A 64 2.13 -9.36 -26.69
C THR A 64 1.64 -9.85 -25.32
N LYS A 65 1.63 -11.18 -25.11
CA LYS A 65 1.12 -11.75 -23.87
C LYS A 65 2.09 -11.46 -22.71
N LEU A 66 1.63 -10.88 -21.58
CA LEU A 66 2.47 -10.61 -20.42
C LEU A 66 2.11 -11.43 -19.17
N ARG A 67 3.10 -12.02 -18.48
CA ARG A 67 2.95 -12.46 -17.09
C ARG A 67 3.36 -11.34 -16.16
N VAL A 68 2.48 -11.00 -15.23
CA VAL A 68 2.70 -9.98 -14.20
C VAL A 68 2.68 -10.67 -12.85
N ALA A 69 3.70 -10.43 -12.03
CA ALA A 69 3.68 -10.81 -10.63
C ALA A 69 3.56 -9.55 -9.77
N CYS A 70 2.66 -9.57 -8.80
CA CYS A 70 2.55 -8.54 -7.78
C CYS A 70 2.83 -9.12 -6.41
N ILE A 71 3.63 -8.43 -5.62
CA ILE A 71 3.96 -8.81 -4.25
C ILE A 71 3.06 -8.02 -3.31
N GLY A 72 2.15 -8.72 -2.63
CA GLY A 72 1.10 -8.18 -1.79
C GLY A 72 -0.30 -8.37 -2.39
N ALA A 73 -1.21 -8.96 -1.63
CA ALA A 73 -2.61 -9.22 -2.03
C ALA A 73 -3.62 -8.32 -1.27
N ALA A 74 -3.18 -7.16 -0.80
CA ALA A 74 -4.02 -6.15 -0.13
C ALA A 74 -4.46 -5.05 -1.13
N VAL A 75 -4.62 -3.82 -0.64
CA VAL A 75 -5.09 -2.64 -1.42
C VAL A 75 -4.39 -2.52 -2.79
N SER A 76 -3.05 -2.56 -2.83
CA SER A 76 -2.29 -2.42 -4.08
C SER A 76 -2.53 -3.58 -5.06
N GLY A 77 -2.44 -4.83 -4.61
CA GLY A 77 -2.63 -6.00 -5.46
C GLY A 77 -4.06 -6.11 -6.00
N MET A 78 -5.06 -5.82 -5.18
CA MET A 78 -6.47 -5.84 -5.60
C MET A 78 -6.80 -4.71 -6.57
N CYS A 79 -6.27 -3.51 -6.35
CA CYS A 79 -6.42 -2.42 -7.30
C CYS A 79 -5.74 -2.74 -8.64
N LEU A 80 -4.57 -3.39 -8.62
CA LEU A 80 -3.90 -3.84 -9.83
C LEU A 80 -4.76 -4.86 -10.59
N ALA A 81 -5.27 -5.89 -9.91
CA ALA A 81 -6.15 -6.89 -10.51
C ALA A 81 -7.38 -6.24 -11.17
N TYR A 82 -8.09 -5.38 -10.43
CA TYR A 82 -9.27 -4.68 -10.93
C TYR A 82 -8.93 -3.81 -12.17
N LYS A 83 -7.85 -3.02 -12.10
CA LYS A 83 -7.47 -2.13 -13.19
C LYS A 83 -6.95 -2.89 -14.41
N MET A 84 -6.22 -3.99 -14.23
CA MET A 84 -5.80 -4.85 -15.34
C MET A 84 -7.01 -5.46 -16.07
N GLU A 85 -8.00 -5.97 -15.33
CA GLU A 85 -9.24 -6.48 -15.95
C GLU A 85 -10.00 -5.41 -16.74
N LYS A 86 -10.06 -4.18 -16.23
CA LYS A 86 -10.78 -3.08 -16.89
C LYS A 86 -10.02 -2.44 -18.03
N GLN A 87 -8.68 -2.44 -18.00
CA GLN A 87 -7.88 -1.60 -18.89
C GLN A 87 -7.05 -2.39 -19.89
N MET A 88 -6.70 -3.65 -19.64
CA MET A 88 -5.87 -4.45 -20.55
C MET A 88 -6.71 -5.35 -21.46
N VAL A 89 -6.19 -5.65 -22.66
CA VAL A 89 -6.88 -6.50 -23.64
C VAL A 89 -7.06 -7.92 -23.08
N PRO A 90 -8.28 -8.48 -23.05
CA PRO A 90 -8.51 -9.84 -22.57
C PRO A 90 -7.62 -10.87 -23.27
N GLY A 91 -7.05 -11.79 -22.50
CA GLY A 91 -6.16 -12.84 -23.01
C GLY A 91 -4.73 -12.39 -23.34
N SER A 92 -4.42 -11.08 -23.28
CA SER A 92 -3.06 -10.58 -23.47
C SER A 92 -2.22 -10.59 -22.19
N TRP A 93 -2.74 -11.06 -21.06
CA TRP A 93 -2.01 -11.01 -19.80
C TRP A 93 -2.40 -12.15 -18.85
N GLU A 94 -1.53 -12.40 -17.88
CA GLU A 94 -1.72 -13.26 -16.71
C GLU A 94 -1.21 -12.51 -15.48
N LEU A 95 -1.87 -12.68 -14.34
CA LEU A 95 -1.53 -12.00 -13.08
C LEU A 95 -1.44 -13.03 -11.95
N THR A 96 -0.41 -12.89 -11.12
CA THR A 96 -0.33 -13.56 -9.81
C THR A 96 -0.05 -12.55 -8.71
N LEU A 97 -0.84 -12.58 -7.64
CA LEU A 97 -0.66 -11.80 -6.42
C LEU A 97 -0.07 -12.72 -5.34
N PHE A 98 1.21 -12.57 -5.02
CA PHE A 98 1.87 -13.35 -3.96
C PHE A 98 1.73 -12.64 -2.62
N ASP A 99 1.24 -13.33 -1.59
CA ASP A 99 1.19 -12.80 -0.23
C ASP A 99 1.71 -13.80 0.79
N LYS A 100 2.53 -13.30 1.73
CA LYS A 100 3.10 -14.13 2.81
C LYS A 100 2.02 -14.61 3.78
N ASN A 101 0.94 -13.87 3.91
CA ASN A 101 -0.09 -14.17 4.89
C ASN A 101 -1.05 -15.25 4.39
N PRO A 102 -1.71 -16.00 5.30
CA PRO A 102 -2.72 -16.99 4.93
C PRO A 102 -4.04 -16.38 4.46
N ARG A 103 -4.19 -15.06 4.59
CA ARG A 103 -5.39 -14.28 4.23
C ARG A 103 -4.97 -12.96 3.57
N LEU A 104 -5.89 -12.35 2.83
CA LEU A 104 -5.70 -11.01 2.29
C LEU A 104 -5.87 -9.95 3.39
N GLY A 105 -5.36 -8.73 3.16
CA GLY A 105 -5.64 -7.57 4.01
C GLY A 105 -4.43 -6.70 4.35
N GLY A 106 -3.21 -7.23 4.23
CA GLY A 106 -1.97 -6.49 4.46
C GLY A 106 -1.94 -5.87 5.86
N THR A 107 -1.73 -4.54 5.95
CA THR A 107 -1.72 -3.80 7.21
C THR A 107 -2.91 -4.11 8.11
N TRP A 108 -4.11 -4.21 7.55
CA TRP A 108 -5.35 -4.40 8.31
C TRP A 108 -5.57 -5.85 8.77
N LEU A 109 -4.81 -6.79 8.21
CA LEU A 109 -4.74 -8.16 8.70
C LEU A 109 -3.68 -8.31 9.79
N GLU A 110 -2.50 -7.69 9.62
CA GLU A 110 -1.36 -7.90 10.53
C GLU A 110 -1.47 -7.07 11.82
N ASN A 111 -2.11 -5.89 11.77
CA ASN A 111 -2.23 -5.01 12.92
C ASN A 111 -3.60 -5.16 13.58
N THR A 112 -3.62 -5.86 14.71
CA THR A 112 -4.86 -6.18 15.45
C THR A 112 -4.82 -5.70 16.90
N TYR A 113 -3.97 -4.71 17.21
CA TYR A 113 -3.89 -4.14 18.56
C TYR A 113 -5.17 -3.36 18.93
N PRO A 114 -5.50 -3.22 20.22
CA PRO A 114 -6.69 -2.48 20.67
C PRO A 114 -6.67 -1.02 20.19
N GLY A 115 -7.78 -0.59 19.58
CA GLY A 115 -7.92 0.77 19.05
C GLY A 115 -7.33 0.99 17.65
N VAL A 116 -6.85 -0.06 16.97
CA VAL A 116 -6.38 0.06 15.58
C VAL A 116 -7.48 0.63 14.67
N ALA A 117 -7.19 1.78 14.07
CA ALA A 117 -8.10 2.52 13.21
C ALA A 117 -7.32 3.34 12.17
N CYS A 118 -7.99 3.74 11.10
CA CYS A 118 -7.42 4.67 10.13
C CYS A 118 -7.39 6.09 10.68
N ASP A 119 -6.36 6.86 10.35
CA ASP A 119 -6.28 8.30 10.63
C ASP A 119 -6.92 9.16 9.54
N ILE A 120 -7.38 8.55 8.43
CA ILE A 120 -8.11 9.20 7.35
C ILE A 120 -9.61 8.89 7.48
N PRO A 121 -10.51 9.85 7.18
CA PRO A 121 -11.94 9.60 7.18
C PRO A 121 -12.33 8.38 6.34
N SER A 122 -13.21 7.52 6.87
CA SER A 122 -13.56 6.22 6.33
C SER A 122 -14.08 6.28 4.89
N HIS A 123 -14.93 7.28 4.59
CA HIS A 123 -15.42 7.53 3.23
C HIS A 123 -14.34 7.98 2.24
N LEU A 124 -13.12 8.33 2.68
CA LEU A 124 -11.96 8.57 1.83
C LEU A 124 -10.97 7.40 1.83
N TYR A 125 -10.87 6.64 2.92
CA TYR A 125 -10.09 5.40 2.98
C TYR A 125 -10.84 4.23 2.32
N THR A 126 -11.27 4.45 1.09
CA THR A 126 -12.04 3.55 0.21
C THR A 126 -11.52 3.81 -1.22
N PHE A 127 -11.55 2.84 -2.14
CA PHE A 127 -11.18 3.14 -3.52
C PHE A 127 -12.07 4.27 -4.06
N SER A 128 -11.49 5.23 -4.77
CA SER A 128 -12.15 6.50 -5.11
C SER A 128 -13.45 6.29 -5.90
N TRP A 129 -13.50 5.22 -6.70
CA TRP A 129 -14.64 4.78 -7.52
C TRP A 129 -15.52 3.68 -6.92
N ASP A 130 -15.21 3.14 -5.72
CA ASP A 130 -15.96 2.03 -5.09
C ASP A 130 -16.42 2.44 -3.67
N PRO A 131 -17.28 3.46 -3.53
CA PRO A 131 -17.72 3.94 -2.21
C PRO A 131 -18.37 2.85 -1.37
N LYS A 132 -18.08 2.84 -0.07
CA LYS A 132 -18.88 2.16 0.95
C LYS A 132 -19.75 3.21 1.68
N PRO A 133 -21.08 3.21 1.49
CA PRO A 133 -21.97 4.21 2.08
C PRO A 133 -22.32 3.93 3.55
N ASP A 134 -22.05 2.73 4.05
CA ASP A 134 -22.46 2.27 5.38
C ASP A 134 -21.27 2.01 6.31
N TRP A 135 -20.23 2.85 6.21
CA TRP A 135 -19.22 2.91 7.27
C TRP A 135 -19.89 3.20 8.62
N THR A 136 -19.44 2.53 9.68
CA THR A 136 -20.03 2.70 11.01
C THR A 136 -19.52 3.95 11.73
N GLU A 137 -18.27 4.34 11.46
CA GLU A 137 -17.58 5.44 12.13
C GLU A 137 -16.78 6.30 11.14
N TYR A 138 -16.58 7.57 11.49
CA TYR A 138 -15.82 8.53 10.68
C TYR A 138 -14.36 8.11 10.54
N TYR A 139 -13.74 7.59 11.60
CA TYR A 139 -12.47 6.88 11.51
C TYR A 139 -12.71 5.38 11.70
N ALA A 140 -12.76 4.63 10.59
CA ALA A 140 -13.09 3.22 10.62
C ALA A 140 -12.04 2.39 11.38
N SER A 141 -12.52 1.40 12.13
CA SER A 141 -11.67 0.41 12.78
C SER A 141 -10.91 -0.44 11.76
N GLY A 142 -9.76 -0.98 12.15
CA GLY A 142 -9.01 -1.89 11.27
C GLY A 142 -9.80 -3.13 10.85
N LYS A 143 -10.71 -3.61 11.71
CA LYS A 143 -11.61 -4.72 11.41
C LYS A 143 -12.58 -4.37 10.29
N GLU A 144 -13.27 -3.24 10.37
CA GLU A 144 -14.24 -2.82 9.35
C GLU A 144 -13.56 -2.55 8.00
N ILE A 145 -12.32 -2.04 8.03
CA ILE A 145 -11.52 -1.86 6.82
C ILE A 145 -11.14 -3.21 6.21
N LEU A 146 -10.74 -4.20 7.02
CA LEU A 146 -10.46 -5.54 6.54
C LEU A 146 -11.69 -6.18 5.89
N GLU A 147 -12.87 -6.01 6.50
CA GLU A 147 -14.15 -6.48 5.95
C GLU A 147 -14.43 -5.84 4.58
N TYR A 148 -14.26 -4.52 4.44
CA TYR A 148 -14.37 -3.84 3.14
C TYR A 148 -13.43 -4.43 2.08
N LEU A 149 -12.18 -4.74 2.45
CA LEU A 149 -11.19 -5.32 1.53
C LEU A 149 -11.53 -6.76 1.14
N GLU A 150 -12.05 -7.57 2.06
CA GLU A 150 -12.53 -8.92 1.77
C GLU A 150 -13.75 -8.88 0.84
N ASP A 151 -14.73 -8.03 1.14
CA ASP A 151 -15.90 -7.81 0.30
C ASP A 151 -15.53 -7.28 -1.09
N PHE A 152 -14.54 -6.37 -1.19
CA PHE A 152 -14.02 -5.91 -2.48
C PHE A 152 -13.43 -7.07 -3.29
N ALA A 153 -12.63 -7.92 -2.65
CA ALA A 153 -12.02 -9.08 -3.31
C ALA A 153 -13.07 -10.04 -3.88
N ASP A 154 -14.19 -10.21 -3.17
CA ASP A 154 -15.31 -11.05 -3.57
C ASP A 154 -16.15 -10.41 -4.68
N ARG A 155 -16.58 -9.15 -4.50
CA ARG A 155 -17.38 -8.40 -5.51
C ARG A 155 -16.66 -8.25 -6.85
N HIS A 156 -15.34 -8.05 -6.81
CA HIS A 156 -14.52 -7.81 -8.01
C HIS A 156 -13.66 -9.02 -8.41
N GLY A 157 -13.87 -10.19 -7.79
CA GLY A 157 -13.26 -11.45 -8.21
C GLY A 157 -11.73 -11.51 -8.15
N SER A 158 -11.09 -10.73 -7.26
CA SER A 158 -9.63 -10.65 -7.16
C SER A 158 -8.97 -11.90 -6.57
N ARG A 159 -9.72 -12.72 -5.80
CA ARG A 159 -9.19 -13.90 -5.11
C ARG A 159 -8.55 -14.92 -6.05
N LYS A 160 -9.04 -15.06 -7.28
CA LYS A 160 -8.52 -16.01 -8.27
C LYS A 160 -7.05 -15.76 -8.67
N TYR A 161 -6.55 -14.53 -8.44
CA TYR A 161 -5.16 -14.18 -8.72
C TYR A 161 -4.23 -14.43 -7.52
N MET A 162 -4.77 -14.72 -6.34
CA MET A 162 -3.99 -14.76 -5.09
C MET A 162 -3.29 -16.11 -4.87
N LYS A 163 -2.01 -16.03 -4.51
CA LYS A 163 -1.20 -17.13 -3.97
C LYS A 163 -0.79 -16.75 -2.56
N LEU A 164 -1.62 -17.16 -1.60
CA LEU A 164 -1.43 -16.92 -0.17
C LEU A 164 -0.40 -17.89 0.41
N ASN A 165 0.09 -17.61 1.62
CA ASN A 165 1.22 -18.34 2.24
C ASN A 165 2.45 -18.44 1.33
N THR A 166 2.64 -17.49 0.40
CA THR A 166 3.72 -17.52 -0.58
C THR A 166 4.50 -16.21 -0.50
N LYS A 167 5.74 -16.30 -0.03
CA LYS A 167 6.64 -15.16 0.08
C LYS A 167 7.61 -15.15 -1.09
N VAL A 168 7.74 -14.01 -1.77
CA VAL A 168 8.85 -13.80 -2.71
C VAL A 168 10.11 -13.50 -1.90
N VAL A 169 11.19 -14.25 -2.15
CA VAL A 169 12.48 -14.08 -1.44
C VAL A 169 13.56 -13.46 -2.32
N GLU A 170 13.56 -13.76 -3.62
CA GLU A 170 14.48 -13.17 -4.60
C GLU A 170 13.75 -12.94 -5.93
N GLY A 171 14.04 -11.82 -6.59
CA GLY A 171 13.75 -11.57 -7.99
C GLY A 171 15.05 -11.26 -8.73
N ARG A 172 15.38 -12.02 -9.76
CA ARG A 172 16.59 -11.86 -10.58
C ARG A 172 16.23 -11.59 -12.03
N TRP A 173 16.76 -10.51 -12.58
CA TRP A 173 16.53 -10.14 -13.96
C TRP A 173 17.38 -11.00 -14.92
N ASP A 174 16.73 -11.56 -15.94
CA ASP A 174 17.35 -12.22 -17.08
C ASP A 174 17.31 -11.24 -18.28
N GLU A 175 18.46 -10.63 -18.57
CA GLU A 175 18.59 -9.59 -19.61
C GLU A 175 18.33 -10.10 -21.03
N GLU A 176 18.70 -11.36 -21.30
CA GLU A 176 18.53 -11.96 -22.62
C GLU A 176 17.04 -12.23 -22.90
N LYS A 177 16.34 -12.82 -21.93
CA LYS A 177 14.92 -13.16 -22.05
C LYS A 177 13.99 -11.96 -21.84
N GLY A 178 14.43 -10.98 -21.06
CA GLY A 178 13.63 -9.81 -20.67
C GLY A 178 12.56 -10.18 -19.65
N LEU A 179 12.94 -10.91 -18.60
CA LEU A 179 12.02 -11.35 -17.54
C LEU A 179 12.69 -11.42 -16.17
N TRP A 180 11.87 -11.44 -15.12
CA TRP A 180 12.25 -11.70 -13.75
C TRP A 180 12.07 -13.18 -13.43
N CYS A 181 13.13 -13.84 -12.97
CA CYS A 181 13.10 -15.14 -12.31
C CYS A 181 12.86 -14.94 -10.81
N LEU A 182 11.82 -15.54 -10.26
CA LEU A 182 11.39 -15.37 -8.88
C LEU A 182 11.69 -16.63 -8.08
N THR A 183 12.34 -16.48 -6.93
CA THR A 183 12.39 -17.52 -5.90
C THR A 183 11.29 -17.26 -4.89
N LEU A 184 10.47 -18.28 -4.65
CA LEU A 184 9.30 -18.26 -3.76
C LEU A 184 9.53 -19.18 -2.56
N GLU A 185 8.95 -18.85 -1.42
CA GLU A 185 9.00 -19.62 -0.17
C GLU A 185 7.60 -19.80 0.41
N ASP A 186 7.23 -21.05 0.68
CA ASP A 186 5.99 -21.42 1.35
C ASP A 186 6.08 -21.03 2.83
N GLN A 187 5.14 -20.25 3.33
CA GLN A 187 5.20 -19.75 4.71
C GLN A 187 4.83 -20.79 5.77
N ILE A 188 4.24 -21.91 5.38
CA ILE A 188 3.91 -23.06 6.22
C ILE A 188 5.06 -24.07 6.22
N THR A 189 5.46 -24.56 5.04
CA THR A 189 6.45 -25.66 4.91
C THR A 189 7.89 -25.17 4.87
N LYS A 190 8.12 -23.89 4.57
CA LYS A 190 9.43 -23.28 4.30
C LYS A 190 10.17 -23.87 3.09
N GLY A 191 9.49 -24.66 2.27
CA GLY A 191 10.02 -25.12 0.98
C GLY A 191 10.13 -23.97 -0.03
N THR A 192 11.12 -24.05 -0.92
CA THR A 192 11.34 -23.04 -1.97
C THR A 192 11.16 -23.60 -3.37
N TRP A 193 10.68 -22.76 -4.30
CA TRP A 193 10.55 -23.10 -5.72
C TRP A 193 10.73 -21.86 -6.61
N GLN A 194 10.78 -22.06 -7.92
CA GLN A 194 10.95 -20.99 -8.91
C GLN A 194 9.64 -20.68 -9.63
N ASP A 195 9.43 -19.40 -9.94
CA ASP A 195 8.42 -18.91 -10.88
C ASP A 195 9.01 -17.72 -11.67
N TRP A 196 8.24 -17.08 -12.55
CA TRP A 196 8.74 -15.98 -13.38
C TRP A 196 7.64 -15.02 -13.86
N CYS A 197 8.05 -13.81 -14.23
CA CYS A 197 7.17 -12.79 -14.81
C CYS A 197 7.93 -11.81 -15.72
N HIS A 198 7.25 -11.17 -16.67
CA HIS A 198 7.84 -10.08 -17.47
C HIS A 198 7.87 -8.76 -16.71
N VAL A 199 6.88 -8.55 -15.83
CA VAL A 199 6.71 -7.31 -15.05
C VAL A 199 6.51 -7.68 -13.59
N LEU A 200 7.30 -7.07 -12.71
CA LEU A 200 7.23 -7.28 -11.27
C LEU A 200 6.72 -6.00 -10.60
N VAL A 201 5.58 -6.10 -9.90
CA VAL A 201 4.97 -4.98 -9.17
C VAL A 201 5.15 -5.21 -7.67
N ASN A 202 5.88 -4.32 -7.00
CA ASN A 202 6.04 -4.35 -5.55
C ASN A 202 4.93 -3.54 -4.85
N GLY A 203 3.94 -4.24 -4.32
CA GLY A 203 2.88 -3.72 -3.45
C GLY A 203 3.03 -4.15 -1.99
N SER A 204 4.24 -4.48 -1.53
CA SER A 204 4.46 -5.07 -0.19
C SER A 204 4.27 -4.07 0.97
N GLY A 205 4.15 -2.77 0.64
CA GLY A 205 4.07 -1.69 1.60
C GLY A 205 5.40 -1.35 2.28
N ILE A 206 5.43 -0.17 2.91
CA ILE A 206 6.65 0.38 3.56
C ILE A 206 6.67 0.23 5.09
N LEU A 207 5.52 -0.08 5.71
CA LEU A 207 5.33 -0.23 7.16
C LEU A 207 4.80 -1.64 7.51
N ASN A 208 5.41 -2.67 6.93
CA ASN A 208 5.00 -4.07 7.15
C ASN A 208 6.04 -4.90 7.90
N ASN A 209 7.32 -4.51 7.84
CA ASN A 209 8.39 -5.24 8.52
C ASN A 209 8.67 -4.63 9.90
N TRP A 210 8.34 -5.33 10.99
CA TRP A 210 8.62 -4.86 12.34
C TRP A 210 9.85 -5.56 12.94
N LYS A 211 10.41 -4.96 13.99
CA LYS A 211 11.48 -5.57 14.80
C LYS A 211 11.33 -5.16 16.25
N TRP A 212 11.87 -5.98 17.16
CA TRP A 212 11.98 -5.58 18.56
C TRP A 212 12.81 -4.30 18.71
N PRO A 213 12.46 -3.42 19.68
CA PRO A 213 13.30 -2.30 20.01
C PRO A 213 14.63 -2.80 20.58
N ASP A 214 15.71 -2.09 20.23
CA ASP A 214 17.04 -2.39 20.74
C ASP A 214 17.20 -1.82 22.15
N ILE A 215 16.82 -2.62 23.15
CA ILE A 215 16.87 -2.28 24.57
C ILE A 215 17.54 -3.44 25.31
N GLU A 216 18.58 -3.11 26.08
CA GLU A 216 19.26 -4.08 26.93
C GLU A 216 18.27 -4.81 27.84
N GLY A 217 18.36 -6.14 27.92
CA GLY A 217 17.52 -6.98 28.77
C GLY A 217 16.05 -7.10 28.34
N LEU A 218 15.64 -6.61 27.16
CA LEU A 218 14.24 -6.69 26.70
C LEU A 218 13.65 -8.10 26.82
N HIS A 219 14.46 -9.12 26.55
CA HIS A 219 14.04 -10.51 26.60
C HIS A 219 14.06 -11.13 28.00
N ASP A 220 14.62 -10.43 29.00
CA ASP A 220 14.69 -10.85 30.40
C ASP A 220 13.39 -10.57 31.16
N PHE A 221 12.48 -9.75 30.61
CA PHE A 221 11.17 -9.48 31.20
C PHE A 221 10.40 -10.79 31.44
N ALA A 222 9.96 -11.02 32.68
CA ALA A 222 9.33 -12.26 33.10
C ALA A 222 7.86 -12.35 32.68
N GLY A 223 7.19 -11.21 32.47
CA GLY A 223 5.81 -11.14 32.02
C GLY A 223 5.64 -11.26 30.50
N PRO A 224 4.39 -11.30 30.00
CA PRO A 224 4.12 -11.24 28.57
C PRO A 224 4.66 -9.96 27.94
N LYS A 225 5.37 -10.08 26.83
CA LYS A 225 5.81 -8.95 26.00
C LYS A 225 5.33 -9.12 24.56
N MET A 226 4.86 -8.04 23.96
CA MET A 226 4.39 -8.06 22.57
C MET A 226 4.77 -6.79 21.83
N HIS A 227 4.91 -6.90 20.52
CA HIS A 227 5.03 -5.76 19.63
C HIS A 227 3.65 -5.46 19.02
N SER A 228 3.31 -4.20 18.83
CA SER A 228 1.98 -3.82 18.33
C SER A 228 1.62 -4.45 16.97
N ALA A 229 2.63 -4.66 16.12
CA ALA A 229 2.49 -5.31 14.82
C ALA A 229 2.42 -6.85 14.85
N ASN A 230 2.43 -7.45 16.04
CA ASN A 230 2.26 -8.90 16.25
C ASN A 230 1.60 -9.12 17.62
N TRP A 231 0.35 -8.66 17.70
CA TRP A 231 -0.41 -8.61 18.95
C TRP A 231 -0.81 -10.02 19.41
N ASP A 232 -0.56 -10.32 20.69
CA ASP A 232 -0.93 -11.60 21.30
C ASP A 232 -2.29 -11.48 21.99
N HIS A 233 -3.32 -12.04 21.35
CA HIS A 233 -4.70 -12.04 21.86
C HIS A 233 -4.95 -12.98 23.04
N SER A 234 -3.97 -13.80 23.43
CA SER A 234 -4.08 -14.68 24.60
C SER A 234 -3.81 -13.98 25.93
N VAL A 235 -3.25 -12.77 25.89
CA VAL A 235 -2.88 -12.00 27.10
C VAL A 235 -4.09 -11.21 27.60
N ASP A 236 -4.47 -11.45 28.86
CA ASP A 236 -5.49 -10.66 29.55
C ASP A 236 -4.88 -9.39 30.18
N PHE A 237 -5.43 -8.24 29.79
CA PHE A 237 -5.03 -6.91 30.27
C PHE A 237 -5.86 -6.44 31.47
N LYS A 238 -6.96 -7.13 31.81
CA LYS A 238 -7.86 -6.71 32.88
C LYS A 238 -7.14 -6.70 34.22
N ASN A 239 -7.25 -5.59 34.93
CA ASN A 239 -6.63 -5.38 36.25
C ASN A 239 -5.10 -5.61 36.27
N LYS A 240 -4.41 -5.40 35.14
CA LYS A 240 -2.95 -5.51 35.04
C LYS A 240 -2.27 -4.15 35.15
N ASN A 241 -1.03 -4.16 35.61
CA ASN A 241 -0.08 -3.06 35.44
C ASN A 241 0.63 -3.23 34.10
N VAL A 242 0.49 -2.27 33.19
CA VAL A 242 0.98 -2.39 31.81
C VAL A 242 1.98 -1.29 31.50
N GLY A 243 3.10 -1.64 30.88
CA GLY A 243 4.01 -0.67 30.26
C GLY A 243 3.78 -0.56 28.76
N VAL A 244 3.70 0.66 28.23
CA VAL A 244 3.63 0.94 26.79
C VAL A 244 4.84 1.78 26.39
N ILE A 245 5.68 1.25 25.50
CA ILE A 245 6.85 1.97 24.98
C ILE A 245 6.47 2.69 23.67
N GLY A 246 6.59 4.02 23.68
CA GLY A 246 6.44 4.85 22.49
C GLY A 246 5.28 5.85 22.56
N THR A 247 5.33 6.83 21.66
CA THR A 247 4.36 7.94 21.56
C THR A 247 3.89 8.19 20.11
N GLY A 248 4.15 7.25 19.21
CA GLY A 248 3.66 7.32 17.83
C GLY A 248 2.18 6.97 17.72
N SER A 249 1.62 7.03 16.51
CA SER A 249 0.19 6.78 16.22
C SER A 249 -0.35 5.48 16.83
N THR A 250 0.47 4.43 16.86
CA THR A 250 0.09 3.15 17.50
C THR A 250 -0.11 3.28 19.01
N SER A 251 0.79 3.97 19.72
CA SER A 251 0.63 4.22 21.17
C SER A 251 -0.57 5.12 21.44
N VAL A 252 -0.77 6.13 20.58
CA VAL A 252 -1.92 7.04 20.62
C VAL A 252 -3.25 6.29 20.58
N GLN A 253 -3.33 5.16 19.87
CA GLN A 253 -4.51 4.30 19.81
C GLN A 253 -4.58 3.27 20.95
N ILE A 254 -3.45 2.67 21.33
CA ILE A 254 -3.40 1.62 22.35
C ILE A 254 -3.70 2.16 23.75
N VAL A 255 -3.08 3.29 24.13
CA VAL A 255 -3.17 3.83 25.50
C VAL A 255 -4.62 4.10 25.93
N PRO A 256 -5.48 4.82 25.17
CA PRO A 256 -6.86 5.06 25.59
C PRO A 256 -7.71 3.77 25.63
N ALA A 257 -7.36 2.75 24.84
CA ALA A 257 -8.03 1.45 24.89
C ALA A 257 -7.63 0.65 26.14
N LEU A 258 -6.34 0.60 26.47
CA LEU A 258 -5.83 -0.12 27.64
C LEU A 258 -6.18 0.59 28.96
N GLN A 259 -6.15 1.92 28.98
CA GLN A 259 -6.46 2.73 30.17
C GLN A 259 -7.83 2.37 30.78
N LYS A 260 -8.81 2.02 29.95
CA LYS A 260 -10.18 1.68 30.38
C LYS A 260 -10.30 0.33 31.08
N ILE A 261 -9.33 -0.57 30.91
CA ILE A 261 -9.42 -1.97 31.38
C ILE A 261 -8.28 -2.39 32.33
N CYS A 262 -7.15 -1.68 32.30
CA CYS A 262 -5.98 -1.96 33.12
C CYS A 262 -6.07 -1.27 34.50
N ASP A 263 -5.42 -1.86 35.51
CA ASP A 263 -5.30 -1.24 36.84
C ASP A 263 -4.37 -0.03 36.81
N LYS A 264 -3.24 -0.15 36.08
CA LYS A 264 -2.30 0.94 35.84
C LYS A 264 -1.69 0.86 34.45
N VAL A 265 -1.53 1.99 33.79
CA VAL A 265 -0.80 2.10 32.52
C VAL A 265 0.38 3.06 32.68
N GLN A 266 1.58 2.59 32.35
CA GLN A 266 2.82 3.39 32.35
C GLN A 266 3.23 3.62 30.90
N VAL A 267 3.30 4.89 30.47
CA VAL A 267 3.61 5.24 29.08
C VAL A 267 5.02 5.81 29.01
N PHE A 268 5.96 5.06 28.42
CA PHE A 268 7.37 5.45 28.33
C PHE A 268 7.59 6.36 27.12
N MET A 269 7.75 7.64 27.40
CA MET A 269 7.81 8.72 26.42
C MET A 269 9.24 9.22 26.21
N ARG A 270 9.85 8.85 25.09
CA ARG A 270 11.20 9.33 24.70
C ARG A 270 11.15 10.65 23.94
N SER A 271 10.05 10.97 23.26
CA SER A 271 9.96 12.12 22.37
C SER A 271 8.55 12.71 22.38
N SER A 272 8.50 14.04 22.31
CA SER A 272 7.29 14.82 22.09
C SER A 272 6.58 14.45 20.78
N THR A 273 5.27 14.67 20.72
CA THR A 273 4.43 14.38 19.55
C THR A 273 3.24 15.34 19.50
N TRP A 274 2.91 15.81 18.29
CA TRP A 274 1.67 16.54 18.06
C TRP A 274 0.48 15.58 18.02
N ILE A 275 -0.63 16.00 18.61
CA ILE A 275 -1.95 15.36 18.48
C ILE A 275 -2.84 16.36 17.75
N SER A 276 -3.21 16.04 16.51
CA SER A 276 -3.91 16.99 15.65
C SER A 276 -5.42 17.01 15.90
N PRO A 277 -6.12 18.02 15.35
CA PRO A 277 -7.53 17.89 15.04
C PRO A 277 -7.83 16.76 14.03
N PRO A 278 -9.10 16.34 13.91
CA PRO A 278 -9.59 15.47 12.86
C PRO A 278 -9.33 16.09 11.49
N PHE A 279 -8.80 15.29 10.57
CA PHE A 279 -8.78 15.64 9.16
C PHE A 279 -10.21 15.70 8.61
N GLY A 280 -10.55 16.75 7.87
CA GLY A 280 -11.91 16.93 7.36
C GLY A 280 -12.93 17.33 8.42
N GLY A 281 -12.46 17.80 9.58
CA GLY A 281 -13.32 18.18 10.70
C GLY A 281 -14.30 19.28 10.32
N GLY A 282 -13.92 20.23 9.45
CA GLY A 282 -14.81 21.31 9.02
C GLY A 282 -16.07 20.80 8.33
N VAL A 283 -15.93 19.83 7.41
CA VAL A 283 -17.07 19.17 6.77
C VAL A 283 -17.88 18.35 7.77
N LEU A 284 -17.22 17.64 8.69
CA LEU A 284 -17.90 16.84 9.71
C LEU A 284 -18.80 17.71 10.61
N GLU A 285 -18.28 18.82 11.14
CA GLU A 285 -19.06 19.74 12.00
C GLU A 285 -20.19 20.43 11.22
N SER A 286 -19.91 20.91 10.02
CA SER A 286 -20.90 21.69 9.26
C SER A 286 -22.05 20.85 8.72
N GLU A 287 -21.83 19.55 8.47
CA GLU A 287 -22.85 18.70 7.83
C GLU A 287 -23.52 17.70 8.77
N LEU A 288 -22.78 17.08 9.70
CA LEU A 288 -23.26 15.92 10.46
C LEU A 288 -23.22 16.14 11.97
N ARG A 289 -22.17 16.78 12.50
CA ARG A 289 -21.97 16.96 13.94
C ARG A 289 -22.32 18.37 14.37
N LYS A 290 -23.59 18.57 14.76
CA LYS A 290 -24.10 19.88 15.19
C LYS A 290 -23.78 20.23 16.66
N ASP A 291 -23.54 19.23 17.49
CA ASP A 291 -23.18 19.35 18.91
C ASP A 291 -22.13 18.28 19.26
N GLY A 292 -21.07 18.63 19.98
CA GLY A 292 -20.05 17.65 20.38
C GLY A 292 -18.96 18.21 21.29
N ASP A 293 -18.50 17.38 22.22
CA ASP A 293 -17.30 17.65 23.01
C ASP A 293 -16.07 17.66 22.07
N PRO A 294 -15.31 18.75 21.97
CA PRO A 294 -14.11 18.78 21.16
C PRO A 294 -13.00 17.83 21.67
N GLY A 295 -13.14 17.20 22.85
CA GLY A 295 -12.30 16.08 23.32
C GLY A 295 -12.67 14.68 22.78
N HIS A 296 -13.91 14.48 22.30
CA HIS A 296 -14.41 13.22 21.75
C HIS A 296 -14.84 13.43 20.29
N ARG A 297 -13.89 13.19 19.38
CA ARG A 297 -14.02 13.57 17.97
C ARG A 297 -14.23 12.40 17.03
N GLN A 298 -14.17 11.17 17.52
CA GLN A 298 -14.75 10.06 16.78
C GLN A 298 -16.26 10.32 16.62
N TYR A 299 -16.75 10.17 15.39
CA TYR A 299 -18.17 10.30 15.08
C TYR A 299 -18.70 8.96 14.60
N LYS A 300 -19.72 8.45 15.29
CA LYS A 300 -20.47 7.27 14.86
C LYS A 300 -21.60 7.72 13.98
N PHE A 301 -21.63 7.24 12.73
CA PHE A 301 -22.70 7.59 11.80
C PHE A 301 -24.04 7.05 12.31
N THR A 302 -25.05 7.91 12.28
CA THR A 302 -26.43 7.55 12.64
C THR A 302 -27.06 6.70 11.53
N GLU A 303 -28.20 6.07 11.84
CA GLU A 303 -28.96 5.34 10.83
C GLU A 303 -29.44 6.29 9.72
N GLU A 304 -29.77 7.53 10.06
CA GLU A 304 -30.13 8.59 9.13
C GLU A 304 -28.97 8.98 8.21
N ASP A 305 -27.74 9.11 8.74
CA ASP A 305 -26.56 9.41 7.93
C ASP A 305 -26.32 8.30 6.90
N ILE A 306 -26.28 7.04 7.37
CA ILE A 306 -26.06 5.87 6.53
C ILE A 306 -27.17 5.75 5.47
N LYS A 307 -28.43 5.99 5.85
CA LYS A 307 -29.55 6.02 4.91
C LYS A 307 -29.35 7.09 3.85
N ARG A 308 -28.95 8.31 4.24
CA ARG A 308 -28.70 9.41 3.31
C ARG A 308 -27.55 9.10 2.36
N PHE A 309 -26.44 8.52 2.85
CA PHE A 309 -25.34 8.11 1.98
C PHE A 309 -25.75 7.04 0.95
N ARG A 310 -26.67 6.15 1.31
CA ARG A 310 -27.20 5.11 0.40
C ARG A 310 -28.21 5.65 -0.61
N GLU A 311 -29.13 6.51 -0.17
CA GLU A 311 -30.27 6.96 -0.97
C GLU A 311 -29.99 8.24 -1.78
N ASP A 312 -28.96 9.02 -1.42
CA ASP A 312 -28.53 10.23 -2.11
C ASP A 312 -27.03 10.14 -2.53
N PRO A 313 -26.74 9.48 -3.67
CA PRO A 313 -25.36 9.32 -4.16
C PRO A 313 -24.67 10.64 -4.50
N GLU A 314 -25.41 11.68 -4.88
CA GLU A 314 -24.84 12.99 -5.18
C GLU A 314 -24.35 13.66 -3.89
N TYR A 315 -25.16 13.63 -2.84
CA TYR A 315 -24.74 14.06 -1.51
C TYR A 315 -23.50 13.29 -1.04
N HIS A 316 -23.52 11.96 -1.12
CA HIS A 316 -22.39 11.14 -0.68
C HIS A 316 -21.10 11.48 -1.44
N LEU A 317 -21.19 11.67 -2.76
CA LEU A 317 -20.07 12.07 -3.58
C LEU A 317 -19.55 13.47 -3.18
N MET A 318 -20.43 14.43 -2.96
CA MET A 318 -20.05 15.79 -2.58
C MET A 318 -19.47 15.86 -1.16
N PHE A 319 -20.00 15.09 -0.22
CA PHE A 319 -19.45 14.93 1.12
C PHE A 319 -17.98 14.47 1.06
N ARG A 320 -17.71 13.39 0.30
CA ARG A 320 -16.35 12.89 0.06
C ARG A 320 -15.45 13.93 -0.59
N LYS A 321 -15.91 14.57 -1.67
CA LYS A 321 -15.14 15.59 -2.39
C LYS A 321 -14.77 16.78 -1.50
N ARG A 322 -15.68 17.24 -0.63
CA ARG A 322 -15.42 18.35 0.29
C ARG A 322 -14.34 17.99 1.31
N ILE A 323 -14.39 16.79 1.89
CA ILE A 323 -13.36 16.32 2.84
C ILE A 323 -11.99 16.26 2.15
N GLU A 324 -11.92 15.65 0.96
CA GLU A 324 -10.65 15.52 0.22
C GLU A 324 -10.11 16.91 -0.22
N ALA A 325 -11.00 17.84 -0.60
CA ALA A 325 -10.63 19.21 -0.94
C ALA A 325 -10.07 19.97 0.27
N GLU A 326 -10.67 19.81 1.45
CA GLU A 326 -10.17 20.38 2.70
C GLU A 326 -8.74 19.87 2.99
N ILE A 327 -8.53 18.55 2.94
CA ILE A 327 -7.22 17.94 3.19
C ILE A 327 -6.16 18.43 2.18
N ASN A 328 -6.49 18.51 0.89
CA ASN A 328 -5.54 18.99 -0.12
C ASN A 328 -5.20 20.49 0.06
N SER A 329 -6.14 21.29 0.57
CA SER A 329 -5.95 22.72 0.84
C SER A 329 -5.00 22.99 2.01
N LEU A 330 -4.79 22.01 2.90
CA LEU A 330 -3.88 22.14 4.05
C LEU A 330 -2.40 22.05 3.70
N PHE A 331 -2.02 21.79 2.44
CA PHE A 331 -0.61 21.58 2.08
C PHE A 331 0.32 22.73 2.48
N GLY A 332 -0.19 23.98 2.51
CA GLY A 332 0.56 25.15 2.98
C GLY A 332 1.10 25.02 4.40
N MET A 333 0.53 24.16 5.26
CA MET A 333 1.03 23.89 6.61
C MET A 333 2.44 23.29 6.63
N TYR A 334 2.86 22.66 5.53
CA TYR A 334 4.17 22.02 5.44
C TYR A 334 5.30 22.97 5.04
N GLN A 335 4.98 24.23 4.72
CA GLN A 335 5.96 25.26 4.39
C GLN A 335 6.38 26.02 5.66
N GLN A 336 7.68 26.08 5.95
CA GLN A 336 8.18 26.79 7.14
C GLN A 336 7.83 28.29 7.05
N GLY A 337 7.33 28.85 8.15
CA GLY A 337 7.00 30.27 8.27
C GLY A 337 5.82 30.72 7.40
N SER A 338 5.04 29.80 6.84
CA SER A 338 3.78 30.18 6.18
C SER A 338 2.72 30.56 7.22
N GLU A 339 1.79 31.45 6.85
CA GLU A 339 0.64 31.80 7.69
C GLU A 339 -0.13 30.55 8.15
N MET A 340 -0.26 29.55 7.26
CA MET A 340 -0.93 28.28 7.58
C MET A 340 -0.12 27.45 8.59
N SER A 341 1.21 27.37 8.47
CA SER A 341 2.06 26.66 9.44
C SER A 341 1.95 27.29 10.84
N ASP A 342 2.00 28.62 10.92
CA ASP A 342 1.94 29.35 12.18
C ASP A 342 0.54 29.27 12.82
N LEU A 343 -0.51 29.36 12.01
CA LEU A 343 -1.89 29.12 12.44
C LEU A 343 -2.06 27.70 12.98
N MET A 344 -1.58 26.68 12.25
CA MET A 344 -1.70 25.29 12.68
C MET A 344 -0.91 25.02 13.96
N ARG A 345 0.26 25.64 14.14
CA ARG A 345 1.01 25.56 15.41
C ARG A 345 0.16 26.10 16.56
N THR A 346 -0.46 27.27 16.39
CA THR A 346 -1.29 27.90 17.42
C THR A 346 -2.51 27.04 17.74
N VAL A 347 -3.31 26.71 16.73
CA VAL A 347 -4.56 25.93 16.88
C VAL A 347 -4.29 24.57 17.52
N ILE A 348 -3.26 23.85 17.08
CA ILE A 348 -2.95 22.53 17.65
C ILE A 348 -2.45 22.67 19.09
N THR A 349 -1.62 23.68 19.39
CA THR A 349 -1.11 23.92 20.75
C THR A 349 -2.24 24.23 21.72
N ASP A 350 -3.11 25.18 21.37
CA ASP A 350 -4.24 25.58 22.21
C ASP A 350 -5.17 24.39 22.46
N GLU A 351 -5.42 23.60 21.43
CA GLU A 351 -6.27 22.44 21.53
C GLU A 351 -5.65 21.31 22.36
N MET A 352 -4.34 21.06 22.25
CA MET A 352 -3.65 20.12 23.11
C MET A 352 -3.70 20.58 24.58
N ASN A 353 -3.43 21.86 24.85
CA ASN A 353 -3.51 22.42 26.20
C ASN A 353 -4.93 22.27 26.79
N ARG A 354 -5.95 22.59 26.01
CA ARG A 354 -7.36 22.47 26.40
C ARG A 354 -7.73 21.03 26.74
N ARG A 355 -7.30 20.06 25.93
CA ARG A 355 -7.57 18.62 26.14
C ARG A 355 -6.84 18.02 27.33
N ILE A 356 -5.62 18.49 27.61
CA ILE A 356 -4.85 18.07 28.79
C ILE A 356 -5.44 18.67 30.08
N GLY A 357 -6.04 19.86 30.02
CA GLY A 357 -6.60 20.57 31.17
C GLY A 357 -5.54 20.96 32.21
N ASP A 358 -5.99 21.24 33.43
CA ASP A 358 -5.15 21.78 34.53
C ASP A 358 -5.13 20.85 35.77
N GLY A 359 -5.32 19.55 35.53
CA GLY A 359 -5.28 18.54 36.59
C GLY A 359 -3.85 18.21 37.08
N PRO A 360 -3.73 17.30 38.07
CA PRO A 360 -2.42 16.83 38.54
C PRO A 360 -1.58 16.25 37.40
N GLY A 361 -0.32 16.69 37.28
CA GLY A 361 0.60 16.24 36.23
C GLY A 361 0.43 16.92 34.86
N SER A 362 -0.64 17.70 34.65
CA SER A 362 -0.91 18.38 33.38
C SER A 362 0.21 19.33 32.97
N GLU A 363 0.77 20.11 33.89
CA GLU A 363 1.86 21.07 33.59
C GLU A 363 3.15 20.39 33.15
N GLU A 364 3.48 19.24 33.75
CA GLU A 364 4.64 18.45 33.35
C GLU A 364 4.41 17.81 31.98
N LEU A 365 3.20 17.28 31.74
CA LEU A 365 2.82 16.71 30.47
C LEU A 365 2.83 17.74 29.34
N LYS A 366 2.24 18.94 29.53
CA LYS A 366 2.22 20.04 28.53
C LYS A 366 3.64 20.42 28.12
N LYS A 367 4.55 20.60 29.09
CA LYS A 367 5.97 20.92 28.85
C LYS A 367 6.69 19.86 28.03
N PHE A 368 6.34 18.58 28.22
CA PHE A 368 7.00 17.48 27.53
C PHE A 368 6.39 17.19 26.14
N ILE A 369 5.06 17.08 26.06
CA ILE A 369 4.39 16.50 24.90
C ILE A 369 4.33 17.45 23.71
N ILE A 370 4.26 18.76 23.96
CA ILE A 370 4.21 19.81 22.93
C ILE A 370 5.62 20.01 22.36
N PRO A 371 5.86 19.70 21.07
CA PRO A 371 7.17 19.85 20.47
C PRO A 371 7.55 21.28 20.10
N ASP A 372 8.86 21.56 20.09
CA ASP A 372 9.40 22.85 19.60
C ASP A 372 9.34 22.97 18.06
N TRP A 373 9.29 21.85 17.36
CA TRP A 373 9.22 21.78 15.89
C TRP A 373 7.76 21.82 15.39
N ALA A 374 7.53 22.37 14.20
CA ALA A 374 6.21 22.66 13.67
C ALA A 374 5.36 21.39 13.41
N PRO A 375 4.03 21.48 13.56
CA PRO A 375 3.13 20.41 13.13
C PRO A 375 3.43 19.96 11.69
N GLY A 376 3.42 18.66 11.46
CA GLY A 376 3.73 18.08 10.15
C GLY A 376 5.18 17.63 9.93
N CYS A 377 6.15 18.04 10.76
CA CYS A 377 7.53 17.50 10.67
C CYS A 377 7.53 15.95 10.81
N ARG A 378 6.57 15.42 11.59
CA ARG A 378 6.17 14.01 11.61
C ARG A 378 4.73 13.89 11.13
N ARG A 379 4.34 12.67 10.71
CA ARG A 379 2.94 12.35 10.48
C ARG A 379 2.14 12.66 11.75
N ILE A 380 1.15 13.53 11.62
CA ILE A 380 0.23 13.89 12.68
C ILE A 380 -0.90 12.85 12.77
N SER A 381 -1.50 12.71 13.94
CA SER A 381 -2.63 11.81 14.16
C SER A 381 -3.65 12.48 15.07
N PRO A 382 -4.97 12.35 14.82
CA PRO A 382 -6.01 13.03 15.60
C PRO A 382 -6.05 12.64 17.10
N GLY A 383 -5.67 11.39 17.40
CA GLY A 383 -5.49 10.88 18.75
C GLY A 383 -6.68 11.07 19.69
N ASP A 384 -7.86 10.60 19.27
CA ASP A 384 -9.08 10.63 20.07
C ASP A 384 -8.88 9.95 21.44
N GLY A 385 -9.23 10.65 22.53
CA GLY A 385 -9.08 10.18 23.90
C GLY A 385 -7.65 10.02 24.44
N TYR A 386 -6.60 10.22 23.64
CA TYR A 386 -5.22 9.96 24.08
C TYR A 386 -4.73 10.96 25.15
N LEU A 387 -4.93 12.26 24.93
CA LEU A 387 -4.50 13.29 25.88
C LEU A 387 -5.26 13.18 27.20
N GLU A 388 -6.55 12.88 27.11
CA GLU A 388 -7.45 12.67 28.24
C GLU A 388 -7.04 11.43 29.05
N ALA A 389 -6.61 10.35 28.38
CA ALA A 389 -6.12 9.15 29.02
C ALA A 389 -4.81 9.39 29.78
N LEU A 390 -3.89 10.20 29.24
CA LEU A 390 -2.59 10.48 29.87
C LEU A 390 -2.69 11.20 31.23
N VAL A 391 -3.80 11.89 31.49
CA VAL A 391 -4.05 12.60 32.75
C VAL A 391 -4.99 11.86 33.70
N GLN A 392 -5.41 10.63 33.35
CA GLN A 392 -6.22 9.82 34.26
C GLN A 392 -5.41 9.33 35.46
N PRO A 393 -6.02 9.15 36.65
CA PRO A 393 -5.32 8.71 37.86
C PRO A 393 -4.59 7.37 37.74
N ASN A 394 -5.03 6.49 36.83
CA ASN A 394 -4.42 5.18 36.59
C ASN A 394 -3.35 5.20 35.50
N VAL A 395 -2.99 6.36 34.93
CA VAL A 395 -1.96 6.48 33.90
C VAL A 395 -0.78 7.30 34.41
N LYS A 396 0.44 6.77 34.26
CA LYS A 396 1.70 7.47 34.56
C LYS A 396 2.48 7.68 33.25
N PRO A 397 2.52 8.92 32.71
CA PRO A 397 3.55 9.29 31.76
C PRO A 397 4.93 9.16 32.42
N VAL A 398 5.85 8.46 31.76
CA VAL A 398 7.24 8.27 32.21
C VAL A 398 8.14 8.94 31.18
N PHE A 399 8.76 10.05 31.58
CA PHE A 399 9.65 10.83 30.72
C PHE A 399 11.09 10.34 30.82
N GLY A 400 11.87 10.48 29.76
CA GLY A 400 13.30 10.14 29.76
C GLY A 400 13.64 8.91 28.93
N ARG A 401 14.82 8.32 29.17
CA ARG A 401 15.31 7.15 28.42
C ARG A 401 15.14 5.88 29.22
N ILE A 402 14.76 4.82 28.51
CA ILE A 402 14.87 3.46 29.03
C ILE A 402 16.35 3.08 29.02
N ARG A 403 16.88 2.68 30.17
CA ARG A 403 18.24 2.16 30.30
C ARG A 403 18.30 0.67 29.95
N LYS A 404 17.45 -0.12 30.60
CA LYS A 404 17.33 -1.57 30.38
C LYS A 404 15.99 -2.10 30.87
N VAL A 405 15.65 -3.30 30.45
CA VAL A 405 14.55 -4.10 30.99
C VAL A 405 15.12 -5.13 31.97
N VAL A 406 14.38 -5.36 33.05
CA VAL A 406 14.69 -6.34 34.12
C VAL A 406 13.48 -7.28 34.28
N PRO A 407 13.61 -8.42 34.98
CA PRO A 407 12.53 -9.40 35.08
C PRO A 407 11.17 -8.82 35.50
N GLU A 408 11.16 -7.89 36.44
CA GLU A 408 9.95 -7.28 36.99
C GLU A 408 9.48 -6.00 36.25
N GLY A 409 10.24 -5.47 35.28
CA GLY A 409 9.85 -4.23 34.61
C GLY A 409 10.98 -3.47 33.90
N ILE A 410 10.89 -2.14 33.90
CA ILE A 410 11.80 -1.25 33.15
C ILE A 410 12.58 -0.35 34.09
N VAL A 411 13.88 -0.22 33.84
CA VAL A 411 14.75 0.75 34.53
C VAL A 411 14.98 1.97 33.63
N THR A 412 14.65 3.15 34.13
CA THR A 412 14.86 4.45 33.46
C THR A 412 16.23 5.05 33.81
N ASP A 413 16.59 6.15 33.15
CA ASP A 413 17.88 6.82 33.31
C ASP A 413 18.05 7.53 34.66
N ASP A 414 16.96 7.85 35.35
CA ASP A 414 16.94 8.29 36.75
C ASP A 414 17.18 7.16 37.77
N GLY A 415 17.21 5.91 37.32
CA GLY A 415 17.38 4.72 38.14
C GLY A 415 16.09 4.16 38.76
N GLU A 416 14.91 4.76 38.51
CA GLU A 416 13.63 4.21 38.95
C GLU A 416 13.37 2.86 38.25
N THR A 417 12.85 1.88 39.00
CA THR A 417 12.35 0.63 38.43
C THR A 417 10.83 0.66 38.38
N HIS A 418 10.31 0.75 37.17
CA HIS A 418 8.89 0.72 36.87
C HIS A 418 8.42 -0.72 36.73
N LYS A 419 7.75 -1.25 37.76
CA LYS A 419 7.22 -2.62 37.74
C LYS A 419 5.96 -2.72 36.88
N MET A 420 5.80 -3.83 36.15
CA MET A 420 4.61 -4.10 35.32
C MET A 420 4.43 -5.60 35.09
N ASP A 421 3.19 -5.99 34.81
CA ASP A 421 2.82 -7.38 34.49
C ASP A 421 2.95 -7.67 33.00
N VAL A 422 2.70 -6.67 32.14
CA VAL A 422 2.70 -6.80 30.67
C VAL A 422 3.47 -5.65 30.04
N LEU A 423 4.26 -5.95 29.00
CA LEU A 423 5.02 -4.96 28.24
C LEU A 423 4.59 -4.90 26.77
N VAL A 424 4.15 -3.72 26.33
CA VAL A 424 3.74 -3.43 24.95
C VAL A 424 4.77 -2.53 24.26
N CYS A 425 5.35 -3.01 23.17
CA CYS A 425 6.26 -2.24 22.31
C CYS A 425 5.47 -1.62 21.14
N ALA A 426 5.10 -0.34 21.27
CA ALA A 426 4.51 0.47 20.19
C ALA A 426 5.62 1.26 19.45
N THR A 427 6.68 0.53 19.06
CA THR A 427 7.97 1.11 18.63
C THR A 427 8.11 1.29 17.12
N GLY A 428 7.05 1.03 16.37
CA GLY A 428 6.97 1.26 14.92
C GLY A 428 7.57 0.11 14.09
N PHE A 429 7.99 0.43 12.87
CA PHE A 429 8.44 -0.55 11.87
C PHE A 429 9.87 -0.24 11.42
N LYS A 430 10.52 -1.24 10.84
CA LYS A 430 11.65 -1.01 9.93
C LYS A 430 11.09 -0.48 8.62
N VAL A 431 11.19 0.83 8.45
CA VAL A 431 10.70 1.53 7.26
C VAL A 431 11.39 0.94 6.03
N ALA A 432 10.60 0.35 5.14
CA ALA A 432 11.11 -0.30 3.96
C ALA A 432 11.19 0.71 2.81
N PHE A 433 12.30 1.45 2.72
CA PHE A 433 12.63 2.21 1.52
C PHE A 433 13.10 1.33 0.36
N ARG A 434 13.33 0.04 0.65
CA ARG A 434 13.76 -1.00 -0.29
C ARG A 434 12.82 -2.20 -0.14
N PRO A 435 12.67 -3.04 -1.18
CA PRO A 435 11.84 -4.25 -1.11
C PRO A 435 12.26 -5.16 0.06
N ALA A 436 11.30 -5.92 0.60
CA ALA A 436 11.56 -6.90 1.67
C ALA A 436 12.18 -8.23 1.18
N PHE A 437 12.57 -8.27 -0.09
CA PHE A 437 13.13 -9.41 -0.81
C PHE A 437 14.32 -8.92 -1.65
N LYS A 438 15.21 -9.84 -2.01
CA LYS A 438 16.41 -9.49 -2.78
C LYS A 438 16.03 -9.25 -4.23
N LEU A 439 16.35 -8.07 -4.77
CA LEU A 439 16.13 -7.75 -6.19
C LEU A 439 17.49 -7.61 -6.88
N ILE A 440 17.73 -8.31 -7.98
CA ILE A 440 19.03 -8.39 -8.65
C ILE A 440 18.88 -8.01 -10.12
N ASN A 441 19.66 -7.01 -10.56
CA ASN A 441 19.62 -6.51 -11.93
C ASN A 441 20.42 -7.41 -12.91
N GLY A 442 20.44 -7.01 -14.19
CA GLY A 442 21.15 -7.74 -15.25
C GLY A 442 22.68 -7.77 -15.12
N SER A 443 23.28 -6.88 -14.32
CA SER A 443 24.72 -6.92 -14.02
C SER A 443 25.06 -7.83 -12.84
N GLY A 444 24.05 -8.44 -12.19
CA GLY A 444 24.22 -9.29 -11.02
C GLY A 444 24.29 -8.54 -9.70
N GLN A 445 24.10 -7.21 -9.70
CA GLN A 445 24.08 -6.39 -8.49
C GLN A 445 22.69 -6.37 -7.86
N THR A 446 22.66 -6.44 -6.53
CA THR A 446 21.43 -6.25 -5.76
C THR A 446 21.00 -4.78 -5.76
N LEU A 447 19.71 -4.53 -5.54
CA LEU A 447 19.19 -3.18 -5.33
C LEU A 447 19.86 -2.48 -4.14
N ASP A 448 20.15 -3.22 -3.07
CA ASP A 448 20.85 -2.69 -1.90
C ASP A 448 22.27 -2.21 -2.26
N GLU A 449 23.03 -3.00 -3.02
CA GLU A 449 24.37 -2.62 -3.50
C GLU A 449 24.33 -1.45 -4.49
N ASP A 450 23.34 -1.44 -5.40
CA ASP A 450 23.18 -0.41 -6.42
C ASP A 450 22.78 0.95 -5.81
N TRP A 451 21.89 0.95 -4.84
CA TRP A 451 21.42 2.16 -4.19
C TRP A 451 22.38 2.68 -3.12
N GLY A 452 23.24 1.81 -2.57
CA GLY A 452 24.10 2.12 -1.44
C GLY A 452 23.27 2.64 -0.25
N ASP A 453 23.69 3.77 0.33
CA ASP A 453 23.00 4.39 1.47
C ASP A 453 21.80 5.27 1.09
N SER A 454 21.62 5.61 -0.20
CA SER A 454 20.55 6.49 -0.65
C SER A 454 19.31 5.72 -1.13
N VAL A 455 18.24 6.46 -1.38
CA VAL A 455 17.11 5.99 -2.18
C VAL A 455 17.35 6.39 -3.64
N ASN A 456 17.01 5.51 -4.58
CA ASN A 456 17.17 5.75 -6.01
C ASN A 456 15.90 5.30 -6.77
N LEU A 457 14.81 6.07 -6.61
CA LEU A 457 13.48 5.72 -7.11
C LEU A 457 12.78 6.93 -7.75
N TYR A 458 12.53 6.87 -9.06
CA TYR A 458 11.87 7.92 -9.82
C TYR A 458 10.37 7.95 -9.55
N PHE A 459 9.85 9.11 -9.13
CA PHE A 459 8.45 9.33 -8.74
C PHE A 459 7.90 8.38 -7.67
N GLY A 460 8.77 7.67 -6.95
CA GLY A 460 8.35 6.59 -6.05
C GLY A 460 7.85 5.32 -6.76
N VAL A 461 8.12 5.18 -8.06
CA VAL A 461 7.60 4.10 -8.92
C VAL A 461 8.72 3.25 -9.51
N SER A 462 9.64 3.83 -10.26
CA SER A 462 10.58 3.09 -11.12
C SER A 462 12.03 3.25 -10.66
N ALA A 463 12.77 2.15 -10.62
CA ALA A 463 14.19 2.15 -10.24
C ALA A 463 15.09 2.04 -11.49
N PRO A 464 16.14 2.87 -11.64
CA PRO A 464 17.05 2.80 -12.77
C PRO A 464 17.81 1.46 -12.76
N ARG A 465 18.09 0.86 -13.93
CA ARG A 465 18.75 -0.45 -14.07
C ARG A 465 17.97 -1.67 -13.56
N PHE A 466 16.78 -1.49 -12.99
CA PHE A 466 15.85 -2.57 -12.61
C PHE A 466 14.63 -2.53 -13.53
N PRO A 467 14.74 -3.06 -14.76
CA PRO A 467 13.70 -2.92 -15.77
C PRO A 467 12.41 -3.67 -15.42
N ASN A 468 11.30 -3.15 -15.94
CA ASN A 468 9.96 -3.70 -15.76
C ASN A 468 9.59 -3.95 -14.27
N TYR A 469 10.22 -3.22 -13.36
CA TYR A 469 9.95 -3.28 -11.92
C TYR A 469 9.30 -1.98 -11.46
N TYR A 470 8.11 -2.08 -10.88
CA TYR A 470 7.32 -0.94 -10.43
C TYR A 470 6.98 -1.06 -8.96
N THR A 471 7.24 -0.01 -8.18
CA THR A 471 6.92 0.08 -6.76
C THR A 471 5.63 0.86 -6.57
N ILE A 472 4.74 0.35 -5.71
CA ILE A 472 3.51 1.05 -5.32
C ILE A 472 3.75 1.66 -3.93
N VAL A 473 3.60 2.98 -3.82
CA VAL A 473 3.82 3.74 -2.56
C VAL A 473 5.29 3.69 -2.10
N GLY A 474 6.23 3.76 -3.05
CA GLY A 474 7.66 3.87 -2.74
C GLY A 474 8.07 5.25 -2.19
N PRO A 475 9.33 5.39 -1.75
CA PRO A 475 9.94 6.68 -1.45
C PRO A 475 9.68 7.76 -2.52
N GLY A 476 9.14 8.91 -2.11
CA GLY A 476 8.66 9.96 -3.01
C GLY A 476 7.15 9.95 -3.26
N ALA A 477 6.40 9.06 -2.60
CA ALA A 477 4.94 9.10 -2.57
C ALA A 477 4.39 10.12 -1.56
N THR A 478 3.06 10.28 -1.53
CA THR A 478 2.34 11.32 -0.78
C THR A 478 2.04 10.94 0.67
N TRP A 479 2.98 10.33 1.39
CA TRP A 479 2.73 9.75 2.72
C TRP A 479 2.29 10.72 3.81
N SER A 480 2.63 12.00 3.67
CA SER A 480 2.28 13.09 4.60
C SER A 480 1.04 13.87 4.19
N SER A 481 0.61 13.79 2.94
CA SER A 481 -0.28 14.79 2.35
C SER A 481 -1.41 14.10 1.61
N GLY A 482 -2.64 14.25 2.04
CA GLY A 482 -3.80 13.64 1.37
C GLY A 482 -4.05 12.17 1.70
N THR A 483 -5.04 11.60 1.02
CA THR A 483 -5.39 10.19 1.13
C THR A 483 -4.45 9.32 0.31
N LEU A 484 -3.99 8.19 0.86
CA LEU A 484 -3.00 7.34 0.19
C LEU A 484 -3.56 6.53 -0.99
N LEU A 485 -4.85 6.17 -0.93
CA LEU A 485 -5.48 5.31 -1.95
C LEU A 485 -5.41 5.94 -3.35
N PRO A 486 -5.80 7.21 -3.59
CA PRO A 486 -5.65 7.85 -4.90
C PRO A 486 -4.22 7.76 -5.48
N SER A 487 -3.19 7.84 -4.64
CA SER A 487 -1.79 7.67 -5.06
C SER A 487 -1.47 6.22 -5.45
N ILE A 488 -2.00 5.23 -4.73
CA ILE A 488 -1.94 3.80 -5.11
C ILE A 488 -2.59 3.60 -6.48
N GLU A 489 -3.83 4.09 -6.63
CA GLU A 489 -4.63 3.95 -7.83
C GLU A 489 -3.92 4.52 -9.06
N THR A 490 -3.41 5.75 -8.94
CA THR A 490 -2.73 6.44 -10.05
C THR A 490 -1.37 5.81 -10.37
N THR A 491 -0.64 5.32 -9.36
CA THR A 491 0.63 4.59 -9.59
C THR A 491 0.39 3.25 -10.29
N ILE A 492 -0.73 2.58 -10.00
CA ILE A 492 -1.14 1.36 -10.70
C ILE A 492 -1.53 1.67 -12.14
N GLU A 493 -2.28 2.74 -12.38
CA GLU A 493 -2.61 3.20 -13.73
C GLU A 493 -1.35 3.57 -14.53
N TYR A 494 -0.38 4.24 -13.91
CA TYR A 494 0.94 4.48 -14.48
C TYR A 494 1.61 3.17 -14.89
N SER A 495 1.65 2.19 -13.98
CA SER A 495 2.26 0.88 -14.22
C SER A 495 1.56 0.13 -15.36
N ILE A 496 0.24 0.20 -15.45
CA ILE A 496 -0.55 -0.39 -16.55
C ILE A 496 -0.26 0.32 -17.87
N LYS A 497 -0.11 1.65 -17.90
CA LYS A 497 0.30 2.39 -19.10
C LYS A 497 1.70 1.95 -19.58
N MET A 498 2.62 1.72 -18.64
CA MET A 498 3.93 1.13 -18.96
C MET A 498 3.79 -0.30 -19.51
N MET A 499 2.96 -1.16 -18.90
CA MET A 499 2.69 -2.52 -19.39
C MET A 499 2.09 -2.51 -20.81
N LYS A 500 1.12 -1.63 -21.08
CA LYS A 500 0.54 -1.44 -22.42
C LYS A 500 1.62 -1.02 -23.42
N LYS A 501 2.48 -0.06 -23.05
CA LYS A 501 3.61 0.34 -23.88
C LYS A 501 4.52 -0.86 -24.18
N ILE A 502 4.79 -1.72 -23.19
CA ILE A 502 5.56 -2.94 -23.38
C ILE A 502 4.87 -3.88 -24.39
N GLN A 503 3.55 -4.10 -24.24
CA GLN A 503 2.78 -5.00 -25.09
C GLN A 503 2.70 -4.55 -26.54
N HIS A 504 2.36 -3.28 -26.75
CA HIS A 504 1.99 -2.73 -28.05
C HIS A 504 3.21 -2.38 -28.90
N ASP A 505 4.36 -2.07 -28.29
CA ASP A 505 5.59 -1.70 -29.02
C ASP A 505 6.61 -2.85 -29.11
N ASN A 506 6.26 -4.05 -28.61
CA ASN A 506 7.18 -5.19 -28.51
C ASN A 506 8.47 -4.84 -27.75
N ILE A 507 8.35 -4.18 -26.60
CA ILE A 507 9.51 -3.83 -25.77
C ILE A 507 9.93 -5.07 -24.96
N ARG A 508 11.23 -5.30 -24.88
CA ARG A 508 11.81 -6.35 -24.03
C ARG A 508 11.94 -5.86 -22.59
N SER A 509 12.49 -4.66 -22.43
CA SER A 509 12.77 -4.09 -21.11
C SER A 509 12.67 -2.57 -21.15
N ILE A 510 12.15 -1.99 -20.07
CA ILE A 510 12.10 -0.54 -19.86
C ILE A 510 12.50 -0.22 -18.41
N ASP A 511 13.49 0.67 -18.24
CA ASP A 511 13.94 1.20 -16.95
C ASP A 511 14.19 2.70 -17.05
N VAL A 512 14.01 3.42 -15.95
CA VAL A 512 14.22 4.87 -15.92
C VAL A 512 15.70 5.21 -16.05
N LYS A 513 16.03 6.33 -16.69
CA LYS A 513 17.40 6.84 -16.77
C LYS A 513 17.85 7.35 -15.40
N GLN A 514 19.14 7.18 -15.08
CA GLN A 514 19.70 7.70 -13.83
C GLN A 514 19.60 9.24 -13.76
N GLU A 515 19.85 9.94 -14.86
CA GLU A 515 19.78 11.41 -14.94
C GLU A 515 18.39 11.96 -14.53
N ALA A 516 17.31 11.31 -14.96
CA ALA A 516 15.96 11.70 -14.59
C ALA A 516 15.67 11.48 -13.10
N VAL A 517 16.29 10.46 -12.50
CA VAL A 517 16.19 10.21 -11.05
C VAL A 517 16.99 11.27 -10.30
N ASP A 518 18.20 11.62 -10.76
CA ASP A 518 19.03 12.63 -10.14
C ASP A 518 18.35 14.02 -10.18
N ASP A 519 17.75 14.39 -11.32
CA ASP A 519 17.05 15.66 -11.51
C ASP A 519 15.85 15.81 -10.57
N ILE A 520 14.98 14.79 -10.47
CA ILE A 520 13.82 14.87 -9.57
C ILE A 520 14.25 14.96 -8.11
N TYR A 521 15.35 14.31 -7.75
CA TYR A 521 15.88 14.33 -6.40
C TYR A 521 16.60 15.65 -6.07
N GLY A 522 17.22 16.30 -7.05
CA GLY A 522 17.66 17.69 -6.94
C GLY A 522 16.50 18.64 -6.67
N HIS A 523 15.36 18.42 -7.34
CA HIS A 523 14.13 19.18 -7.07
C HIS A 523 13.57 18.91 -5.66
N PHE A 524 13.56 17.66 -5.21
CA PHE A 524 13.10 17.30 -3.86
C PHE A 524 13.95 17.98 -2.79
N ASP A 525 15.27 17.95 -2.94
CA ASP A 525 16.19 18.53 -1.96
C ASP A 525 16.02 20.04 -1.85
N GLU A 526 15.91 20.73 -3.01
CA GLU A 526 15.67 22.17 -3.05
C GLU A 526 14.32 22.54 -2.45
N PHE A 527 13.24 21.87 -2.85
CA PHE A 527 11.90 22.13 -2.33
C PHE A 527 11.85 21.92 -0.81
N HIS A 528 12.41 20.79 -0.34
CA HIS A 528 12.33 20.43 1.07
C HIS A 528 13.22 21.27 1.99
N SER A 529 14.17 22.04 1.47
CA SER A 529 15.04 22.93 2.25
C SER A 529 14.27 23.88 3.18
N ASN A 530 13.08 24.32 2.75
CA ASN A 530 12.22 25.28 3.45
C ASN A 530 10.90 24.65 3.95
N THR A 531 10.85 23.33 4.09
CA THR A 531 9.64 22.62 4.59
C THR A 531 9.77 22.23 6.05
N VAL A 532 8.65 22.16 6.78
CA VAL A 532 8.63 21.77 8.21
C VAL A 532 9.25 20.38 8.42
N PHE A 533 9.25 19.54 7.39
CA PHE A 533 9.92 18.26 7.40
C PHE A 533 11.40 18.40 7.72
N GLN A 534 12.10 19.49 7.37
CA GLN A 534 13.51 19.72 7.67
C GLN A 534 13.83 20.23 9.09
N GLU A 535 12.83 20.39 9.94
CA GLU A 535 13.05 20.82 11.32
C GLU A 535 13.71 19.74 12.21
N GLY A 536 13.90 20.05 13.49
CA GLY A 536 14.65 19.24 14.46
C GLY A 536 14.02 17.89 14.87
N CYS A 537 12.93 17.47 14.24
CA CYS A 537 12.25 16.21 14.56
C CYS A 537 13.00 15.00 13.98
N ARG A 538 12.83 13.84 14.61
CA ARG A 538 13.22 12.53 14.04
C ARG A 538 12.01 11.89 13.40
N SER A 539 11.97 11.73 12.08
CA SER A 539 10.83 11.16 11.37
C SER A 539 11.25 10.02 10.46
N TRP A 540 10.37 9.05 10.27
CA TRP A 540 10.58 8.01 9.26
C TRP A 540 10.55 8.55 7.83
N PHE A 541 10.00 9.75 7.59
CA PHE A 541 10.10 10.47 6.31
C PHE A 541 11.56 10.76 5.87
N LYS A 542 12.51 10.69 6.81
CA LYS A 542 13.92 11.02 6.63
C LYS A 542 14.86 10.00 7.28
N ASP A 543 14.49 8.72 7.19
CA ASP A 543 15.28 7.58 7.71
C ASP A 543 15.48 7.59 9.24
N GLY A 544 14.52 8.12 10.00
CA GLY A 544 14.58 8.14 11.48
C GLY A 544 15.65 9.06 12.08
N LYS A 545 16.32 9.86 11.23
CA LYS A 545 17.38 10.82 11.58
C LYS A 545 16.80 12.24 11.73
N LYS A 546 17.58 13.16 12.30
CA LYS A 546 17.27 14.61 12.30
C LYS A 546 17.93 15.25 11.09
N LYS A 547 17.27 16.24 10.47
CA LYS A 547 17.83 17.03 9.36
C LYS A 547 18.53 16.20 8.26
N ASN A 548 17.93 15.06 7.91
CA ASN A 548 18.38 14.21 6.81
C ASN A 548 17.51 14.45 5.57
N ARG A 549 17.88 13.89 4.42
CA ARG A 549 17.12 13.94 3.16
C ARG A 549 15.66 13.53 3.35
N ILE A 550 14.74 14.23 2.69
CA ILE A 550 13.30 13.96 2.75
C ILE A 550 12.89 13.09 1.55
N TYR A 551 12.13 12.03 1.81
CA TYR A 551 11.65 11.10 0.78
C TYR A 551 10.13 11.20 0.58
N LEU A 552 9.59 12.40 0.69
CA LEU A 552 8.17 12.71 0.43
C LEU A 552 8.04 13.39 -0.92
N TRP A 553 6.86 13.30 -1.52
CA TRP A 553 6.55 14.12 -2.68
C TRP A 553 6.57 15.62 -2.32
N PRO A 554 7.23 16.49 -3.10
CA PRO A 554 7.26 17.95 -2.89
C PRO A 554 5.96 18.62 -3.39
N GLY A 555 4.81 18.22 -2.85
CA GLY A 555 3.52 18.74 -3.28
C GLY A 555 2.32 18.09 -2.57
N CYS A 556 1.15 18.70 -2.74
CA CYS A 556 -0.12 18.08 -2.31
C CYS A 556 -0.43 16.81 -3.12
N THR A 557 -1.38 15.99 -2.66
CA THR A 557 -1.70 14.72 -3.36
C THR A 557 -2.12 14.97 -4.80
N ILE A 558 -3.01 15.93 -5.07
CA ILE A 558 -3.44 16.21 -6.45
C ILE A 558 -2.28 16.66 -7.37
N HIS A 559 -1.24 17.31 -6.84
CA HIS A 559 -0.03 17.62 -7.60
C HIS A 559 0.68 16.34 -8.06
N PHE A 560 0.87 15.38 -7.14
CA PHE A 560 1.44 14.07 -7.48
C PHE A 560 0.59 13.33 -8.53
N LEU A 561 -0.72 13.24 -8.30
CA LEU A 561 -1.63 12.53 -9.22
C LEU A 561 -1.56 13.12 -10.63
N LYS A 562 -1.50 14.45 -10.75
CA LYS A 562 -1.34 15.12 -12.04
C LYS A 562 0.01 14.76 -12.69
N THR A 563 1.10 14.81 -11.94
CA THR A 563 2.44 14.55 -12.48
C THR A 563 2.61 13.11 -12.97
N ILE A 564 2.09 12.13 -12.23
CA ILE A 564 2.23 10.72 -12.59
C ILE A 564 1.06 10.17 -13.40
N LYS A 565 0.09 11.01 -13.82
CA LYS A 565 -1.07 10.52 -14.58
C LYS A 565 -0.63 9.87 -15.89
N ASP A 566 0.36 10.46 -16.55
CA ASP A 566 0.90 10.00 -17.83
C ASP A 566 2.41 9.77 -17.71
N PRO A 567 2.91 8.56 -18.02
CA PRO A 567 4.34 8.31 -18.02
C PRO A 567 5.11 9.19 -19.00
N ARG A 568 6.18 9.82 -18.51
CA ARG A 568 7.18 10.53 -19.32
C ARG A 568 8.13 9.55 -19.96
N PHE A 569 7.76 9.00 -21.12
CA PHE A 569 8.55 7.96 -21.79
C PHE A 569 9.96 8.43 -22.21
N GLU A 570 10.17 9.74 -22.37
CA GLU A 570 11.47 10.35 -22.65
C GLU A 570 12.49 10.16 -21.52
N ASP A 571 12.03 9.91 -20.30
CA ASP A 571 12.86 9.71 -19.11
C ASP A 571 13.31 8.24 -18.98
N TYR A 572 12.96 7.38 -19.94
CA TYR A 572 13.21 5.92 -19.89
C TYR A 572 14.19 5.44 -20.97
N ASN A 573 14.95 4.41 -20.60
CA ASN A 573 15.69 3.54 -21.52
C ASN A 573 14.76 2.45 -22.04
N ILE A 574 14.60 2.35 -23.36
CA ILE A 574 13.74 1.33 -24.01
C ILE A 574 14.61 0.38 -24.83
N ARG A 575 14.54 -0.92 -24.51
CA ARG A 575 15.20 -1.99 -25.28
C ARG A 575 14.13 -2.85 -25.94
N TYR A 576 14.15 -2.94 -27.27
CA TYR A 576 13.13 -3.63 -28.05
C TYR A 576 13.41 -5.14 -28.15
N ARG A 577 12.34 -5.94 -28.25
CA ARG A 577 12.41 -7.40 -28.40
C ARG A 577 12.98 -7.85 -29.75
N TYR A 578 12.78 -7.02 -30.76
CA TYR A 578 13.25 -7.23 -32.11
C TYR A 578 14.35 -6.22 -32.42
N GLY A 579 15.29 -6.57 -33.30
CA GLY A 579 16.36 -5.65 -33.74
C GLY A 579 15.87 -4.36 -34.42
N ASN A 580 14.57 -4.22 -34.67
CA ASN A 580 13.95 -3.03 -35.22
C ASN A 580 12.83 -2.52 -34.30
N ARG A 581 12.95 -1.27 -33.83
CA ARG A 581 11.95 -0.61 -32.98
C ARG A 581 10.57 -0.48 -33.62
N PHE A 582 10.47 -0.57 -34.95
CA PHE A 582 9.22 -0.47 -35.70
C PHE A 582 8.57 -1.84 -35.96
N ALA A 583 9.04 -2.92 -35.34
CA ALA A 583 8.46 -4.25 -35.52
C ALA A 583 6.97 -4.31 -35.15
N PHE A 584 6.50 -3.42 -34.27
CA PHE A 584 5.09 -3.30 -33.92
C PHE A 584 4.17 -2.92 -35.08
N LEU A 585 4.68 -2.29 -36.14
CA LEU A 585 3.89 -1.96 -37.34
C LEU A 585 3.27 -3.20 -37.99
N GLY A 586 3.90 -4.37 -37.81
CA GLY A 586 3.37 -5.63 -38.32
C GLY A 586 3.26 -5.64 -39.85
N ASN A 587 2.33 -6.42 -40.37
CA ASN A 587 2.13 -6.68 -41.80
C ASN A 587 1.36 -5.57 -42.54
N GLY A 588 1.17 -4.40 -41.93
CA GLY A 588 0.40 -3.28 -42.49
C GLY A 588 -1.11 -3.35 -42.25
N GLU A 589 -1.61 -4.37 -41.55
CA GLU A 589 -3.01 -4.45 -41.11
C GLU A 589 -3.20 -3.81 -39.74
N VAL A 590 -4.40 -3.30 -39.44
CA VAL A 590 -4.87 -3.02 -38.06
C VAL A 590 -5.84 -4.12 -37.60
N LYS A 591 -6.22 -4.14 -36.32
CA LYS A 591 -7.10 -5.18 -35.78
C LYS A 591 -8.40 -5.29 -36.58
N ALA A 592 -8.98 -4.16 -36.97
CA ALA A 592 -10.20 -4.08 -37.75
C ALA A 592 -10.11 -4.77 -39.13
N ASN A 593 -8.94 -4.81 -39.79
CA ASN A 593 -8.75 -5.60 -41.01
C ASN A 593 -8.94 -7.09 -40.73
N THR A 594 -8.34 -7.58 -39.63
CA THR A 594 -8.35 -9.00 -39.27
C THR A 594 -9.71 -9.48 -38.80
N THR A 595 -10.49 -8.61 -38.16
CA THR A 595 -11.86 -8.91 -37.68
C THR A 595 -12.95 -8.54 -38.68
N LYS A 596 -12.58 -7.92 -39.82
CA LYS A 596 -13.52 -7.36 -40.81
C LYS A 596 -14.51 -6.36 -40.20
N ASP A 597 -14.06 -5.60 -39.20
CA ASP A 597 -14.87 -4.57 -38.56
C ASP A 597 -14.89 -3.30 -39.41
N VAL A 598 -15.99 -3.09 -40.14
CA VAL A 598 -16.17 -1.94 -41.01
C VAL A 598 -16.11 -0.61 -40.22
N LYS A 599 -16.65 -0.55 -39.00
CA LYS A 599 -16.65 0.69 -38.21
C LYS A 599 -15.24 1.00 -37.72
N GLY A 600 -14.50 -0.01 -37.28
CA GLY A 600 -13.10 0.11 -36.86
C GLY A 600 -12.15 0.57 -37.98
N LEU A 601 -12.49 0.31 -39.24
CA LEU A 601 -11.69 0.76 -40.40
C LEU A 601 -11.91 2.23 -40.79
N SER A 602 -12.94 2.88 -40.25
CA SER A 602 -13.35 4.22 -40.66
C SER A 602 -13.63 5.15 -39.46
N THR A 603 -12.93 4.95 -38.34
CA THR A 603 -13.17 5.71 -37.08
C THR A 603 -12.96 7.22 -37.23
N TYR A 604 -12.17 7.65 -38.23
CA TYR A 604 -11.91 9.06 -38.54
C TYR A 604 -13.01 9.74 -39.39
N VAL A 605 -13.97 8.98 -39.94
CA VAL A 605 -15.12 9.52 -40.67
C VAL A 605 -16.22 9.86 -39.66
N ARG A 606 -16.47 11.15 -39.44
CA ARG A 606 -17.29 11.67 -38.33
C ARG A 606 -18.01 12.96 -38.72
N ASP A 607 -19.15 13.21 -38.09
CA ASP A 607 -20.02 14.39 -38.35
C ASP A 607 -19.63 15.63 -37.53
N ALA A 608 -18.74 15.48 -36.54
CA ALA A 608 -18.19 16.55 -35.72
C ALA A 608 -16.73 16.26 -35.34
N ASP A 609 -15.99 17.28 -34.92
CA ASP A 609 -14.58 17.17 -34.53
C ASP A 609 -14.43 16.63 -33.10
N ASP A 610 -14.91 15.41 -32.86
CA ASP A 610 -14.80 14.69 -31.59
C ASP A 610 -13.64 13.67 -31.60
N ASP A 611 -12.93 13.47 -30.50
CA ASP A 611 -11.79 12.54 -30.40
C ASP A 611 -12.09 11.14 -30.97
N TRP A 612 -11.13 10.58 -31.72
CA TRP A 612 -11.21 9.22 -32.28
C TRP A 612 -9.92 8.44 -32.07
N THR A 613 -10.02 7.11 -32.12
CA THR A 613 -8.87 6.21 -31.95
C THR A 613 -8.96 5.03 -32.94
N VAL A 614 -7.86 4.31 -33.12
CA VAL A 614 -7.78 3.04 -33.87
C VAL A 614 -7.23 1.98 -32.94
N GLU A 615 -7.92 0.84 -32.86
CA GLU A 615 -7.47 -0.33 -32.09
C GLU A 615 -6.54 -1.28 -32.83
#